data_AF-A0A392MAS0-F1
#
_entry.id   AF-A0A392MAS0-F1
#
_cell.length_a   1.000
_cell.length_b   1.000
_cell.length_c   1.000
_cell.angle_alpha   90.00
_cell.angle_beta   90.00
_cell.angle_gamma   90.00
#
_symmetry.space_group_name_H-M   'P 1'
#
loop_
_entity.id
_entity.type
_entity.pdbx_description
1 polymer ?
#
loop_
_entity_poly.entity_id
_entity_poly.type
_entity_poly.pdbx_seq_one_letter_code
_entity_poly.pdbx_strand_id
1 'polypeptide(L)' 'NTETKESLLVRISTAKEEMKHVRNFDYVVVNAKGKLENAVKLLESIIDAEKAKAPKVGGAPANTPAIK' A
#
# COMPACT_ATOMS: atom_id res chain seq x y z
N ASN A 1 11.69 -25.56 2.92
CA ASN A 1 11.84 -24.57 4.00
C ASN A 1 10.65 -24.78 4.94
N THR A 2 10.88 -25.31 6.13
CA THR A 2 9.81 -25.67 7.07
C THR A 2 9.98 -24.84 8.32
N GLU A 3 8.97 -24.03 8.63
CA GLU A 3 8.91 -23.22 9.85
C GLU A 3 8.68 -24.11 11.09
N THR A 4 9.20 -23.71 12.25
CA THR A 4 8.98 -24.43 13.52
C THR A 4 7.66 -24.02 14.17
N LYS A 5 7.13 -24.83 15.09
CA LYS A 5 5.88 -24.51 15.79
C LYS A 5 6.00 -23.21 16.61
N GLU A 6 7.15 -23.00 17.22
CA GLU A 6 7.45 -21.83 18.05
C GLU A 6 7.48 -20.56 17.20
N SER A 7 8.12 -20.60 16.03
CA SER A 7 8.16 -19.46 15.10
C SER A 7 6.78 -19.14 14.53
N LEU A 8 5.96 -20.15 14.25
CA LEU A 8 4.56 -19.93 13.85
C LEU A 8 3.73 -19.27 14.95
N LEU A 9 3.88 -19.70 16.21
CA LEU A 9 3.19 -19.11 17.35
C LEU A 9 3.58 -17.64 17.57
N VAL A 10 4.86 -17.31 17.44
CA VAL A 10 5.35 -15.93 17.51
C VAL A 10 4.68 -15.09 16.42
N ARG A 11 4.68 -15.56 15.17
CA ARG A 11 4.07 -14.83 14.04
C ARG A 11 2.57 -14.58 14.25
N ILE A 12 1.82 -15.58 14.71
CA ILE A 12 0.39 -15.43 15.01
C ILE A 12 0.17 -14.40 16.13
N SER A 13 1.00 -14.45 17.18
CA SER A 13 0.89 -13.55 18.33
C SER A 13 1.19 -12.11 17.91
N THR A 14 2.26 -11.89 17.16
CA THR A 14 2.61 -10.57 16.60
C THR A 14 1.50 -10.03 15.71
N ALA A 15 0.97 -10.85 14.79
CA ALA A 15 -0.12 -10.42 13.90
C ALA A 15 -1.37 -9.99 14.69
N LYS A 16 -1.72 -10.71 15.77
CA LYS A 16 -2.85 -10.32 16.65
C LYS A 16 -2.61 -8.97 17.34
N GLU A 17 -1.40 -8.71 17.81
CA GLU A 17 -1.05 -7.42 18.43
C GLU A 17 -1.06 -6.28 17.39
N GLU A 18 -0.54 -6.51 16.19
CA GLU A 18 -0.60 -5.53 15.09
C GLU A 18 -2.05 -5.20 14.72
N MET A 19 -2.94 -6.19 14.68
CA MET A 19 -4.36 -5.96 14.37
C MET A 19 -5.08 -5.07 15.38
N LYS A 20 -4.61 -4.97 16.63
CA LYS A 20 -5.17 -4.01 17.60
C LYS A 20 -4.96 -2.55 17.16
N HIS A 21 -3.93 -2.31 16.36
CA HIS A 21 -3.52 -0.99 15.90
C HIS A 21 -4.04 -0.67 14.49
N VAL A 22 -4.88 -1.53 13.89
CA VAL A 22 -5.41 -1.33 12.53
C VAL A 22 -6.15 0.01 12.38
N ARG A 23 -6.76 0.51 13.46
CA ARG A 23 -7.46 1.79 13.50
C ARG A 23 -6.54 3.01 13.34
N ASN A 24 -5.22 2.84 13.46
CA ASN A 24 -4.24 3.90 13.31
C ASN A 24 -3.84 4.14 11.85
N PHE A 25 -4.34 3.32 10.91
CA PHE A 25 -4.08 3.45 9.49
C PHE A 25 -5.33 3.93 8.76
N ASP A 26 -5.15 4.85 7.81
CA ASP A 26 -6.25 5.41 7.04
C ASP A 26 -6.86 4.40 6.05
N TYR A 27 -6.06 3.42 5.61
CA TYR A 27 -6.46 2.41 4.63
C TYR A 27 -5.95 1.02 5.01
N VAL A 28 -6.75 -0.01 4.68
CA VAL A 28 -6.40 -1.42 4.83
C VAL A 28 -6.58 -2.15 3.51
N VAL A 29 -5.55 -2.87 3.08
CA VAL A 29 -5.57 -3.69 1.85
C VAL A 29 -5.39 -5.16 2.22
N VAL A 30 -6.32 -6.01 1.81
CA VAL A 30 -6.29 -7.45 2.09
C VAL A 30 -5.74 -8.22 0.88
N ASN A 31 -4.56 -8.82 1.03
CA ASN A 31 -3.97 -9.71 0.02
C ASN A 31 -4.49 -11.15 0.19
N ALA A 32 -5.74 -11.39 -0.20
CA ALA A 32 -6.35 -12.71 -0.14
C ALA A 32 -5.70 -13.67 -1.16
N LYS A 33 -5.68 -14.97 -0.85
CA LYS A 33 -5.13 -16.01 -1.72
C LYS A 33 -5.76 -15.97 -3.12
N GLY A 34 -4.92 -15.92 -4.15
CA GLY A 34 -5.38 -15.88 -5.56
C GLY A 34 -6.04 -14.56 -5.98
N LYS A 35 -5.85 -13.49 -5.19
CA LYS A 35 -6.40 -12.15 -5.45
C LYS A 35 -5.30 -11.08 -5.42
N LEU A 36 -4.07 -11.45 -5.78
CA LEU A 36 -2.92 -10.56 -5.74
C LEU A 36 -3.17 -9.33 -6.62
N GLU A 37 -3.66 -9.54 -7.83
CA GLU A 37 -3.94 -8.48 -8.81
C GLU A 37 -4.98 -7.49 -8.28
N ASN A 38 -6.00 -7.99 -7.55
CA ASN A 38 -7.01 -7.14 -6.94
C ASN A 38 -6.44 -6.31 -5.79
N ALA A 39 -5.57 -6.90 -4.97
CA ALA A 39 -4.92 -6.20 -3.87
C ALA A 39 -4.00 -5.09 -4.40
N VAL A 40 -3.23 -5.37 -5.45
CA VAL A 40 -2.38 -4.39 -6.13
C VAL A 40 -3.22 -3.26 -6.71
N LYS A 41 -4.29 -3.57 -7.44
CA LYS A 41 -5.17 -2.56 -8.03
C LYS A 41 -5.83 -1.66 -6.99
N LEU A 42 -6.24 -2.23 -5.85
CA LEU A 42 -6.78 -1.45 -4.73
C LEU A 42 -5.71 -0.51 -4.16
N LEU A 43 -4.48 -0.99 -3.98
CA LEU A 43 -3.36 -0.20 -3.50
C LEU A 43 -3.04 0.98 -4.45
N GLU A 44 -2.97 0.73 -5.76
CA GLU A 44 -2.77 1.76 -6.78
C GLU A 44 -3.87 2.82 -6.72
N SER A 45 -5.14 2.40 -6.60
CA SER A 45 -6.29 3.31 -6.53
C SER A 45 -6.24 4.21 -5.29
N ILE A 46 -5.78 3.69 -4.15
CA ILE A 46 -5.58 4.49 -2.93
C ILE A 46 -4.50 5.54 -3.15
N ILE A 47 -3.36 5.15 -3.73
CA ILE A 47 -2.24 6.07 -3.99
C ILE A 47 -2.66 7.20 -4.95
N ASP A 48 -3.38 6.87 -6.02
CA ASP A 48 -3.85 7.86 -6.99
C ASP A 48 -4.85 8.83 -6.37
N ALA A 49 -5.75 8.34 -5.51
CA ALA A 49 -6.69 9.19 -4.77
C ALA A 49 -5.96 10.16 -3.82
N GLU A 50 -4.93 9.71 -3.10
CA GLU A 50 -4.15 10.56 -2.21
C GLU A 50 -3.34 11.62 -2.98
N LYS A 51 -2.74 11.24 -4.11
CA LYS A 51 -2.05 12.20 -5.00
C LYS A 51 -3.00 13.27 -5.54
N ALA A 52 -4.25 12.91 -5.85
CA ALA A 52 -5.24 13.85 -6.37
C ALA A 52 -5.76 14.82 -5.29
N LYS A 53 -5.78 14.41 -4.02
CA LYS A 53 -6.12 15.28 -2.88
C LYS A 53 -5.02 16.29 -2.55
N ALA A 54 -3.76 15.95 -2.81
CA ALA A 54 -2.66 16.87 -2.62
C ALA A 54 -2.83 18.10 -3.54
N PRO A 55 -2.54 19.33 -3.06
CA PRO A 55 -2.57 20.51 -3.90
C PRO A 55 -1.68 20.28 -5.13
N LYS A 56 -2.18 20.60 -6.33
CA LYS A 56 -1.33 20.64 -7.52
C LYS A 56 -0.29 21.72 -7.28
N VAL A 57 0.91 21.32 -6.85
CA VAL A 57 2.08 22.19 -6.91
C VAL A 57 2.21 22.51 -8.39
N GLY A 58 1.90 23.75 -8.76
CA GLY A 58 1.87 24.20 -10.15
C GLY A 58 3.21 23.91 -10.80
N GLY A 59 3.28 22.84 -11.60
CA GLY A 59 4.41 22.60 -12.47
C GLY A 59 4.41 23.69 -13.52
N ALA A 60 5.45 24.53 -13.51
CA ALA A 60 5.76 25.41 -14.63
C ALA A 60 5.75 24.59 -15.93
N PRO A 61 5.32 25.14 -17.07
CA PRO A 61 5.33 24.43 -18.33
C PRO A 61 6.77 24.00 -18.65
N ALA A 62 6.96 22.70 -18.89
CA ALA A 62 8.21 22.18 -19.39
C ALA A 62 8.48 22.82 -20.77
N ASN A 63 9.34 23.84 -20.80
CA ASN A 63 9.92 24.36 -22.03
C ASN A 63 10.66 23.20 -22.71
N THR A 64 10.00 22.58 -23.70
CA THR A 64 10.68 21.71 -24.66
C THR A 64 11.29 22.64 -25.70
N PRO A 65 12.62 22.67 -25.91
CA PRO A 65 13.19 23.45 -26.99
C PRO A 65 12.72 22.82 -28.31
N ALA A 66 12.03 23.60 -29.14
CA ALA A 66 11.82 23.23 -30.53
C ALA A 66 13.20 23.18 -31.21
N ILE A 67 13.63 21.98 -31.61
CA ILE A 67 14.80 21.82 -32.46
C ILE A 67 14.38 22.33 -33.85
N LYS A 68 15.03 23.39 -34.31
CA LYS A 68 14.88 23.94 -35.65
C LYS A 68 15.87 23.27 -36.60
#